data_AF-A0A9D6I6X7-F1
#
_entry.id   AF-A0A9D6I6X7-F1
#
_cell.length_a   1.000
_cell.length_b   1.000
_cell.length_c   1.000
_cell.angle_alpha   90.00
_cell.angle_beta   90.00
_cell.angle_gamma   90.00
#
_symmetry.space_group_name_H-M   'P 1'
#
loop_
_entity.id
_entity.type
_entity.pdbx_description
1 polymer ?
#
loop_
_entity_poly.entity_id
_entity_poly.type
_entity_poly.pdbx_seq_one_letter_code
_entity_poly.pdbx_strand_id
1 'polypeptide(L)'
;MVDRVKVTVVEWLFKVQLVREPASEAPAAPWPSRASQPARETHPVHATADRPVAARRAGQKVGRNDPCPCGSGKKYKKCCLLKGG
;
A
#
# COMPACT_ATOMS: atom_id res chain seq x y z
N MET A 1 34.41 -53.57 -2.28
CA MET A 1 35.11 -52.32 -1.88
C MET A 1 34.28 -51.10 -2.28
N VAL A 2 33.80 -51.04 -3.52
CA VAL A 2 32.87 -50.02 -4.02
C VAL A 2 31.55 -49.98 -3.23
N ASP A 3 31.06 -51.12 -2.73
CA ASP A 3 29.83 -51.19 -1.95
C ASP A 3 29.92 -50.46 -0.60
N ARG A 4 31.11 -50.46 0.03
CA ARG A 4 31.34 -49.67 1.24
C ARG A 4 31.32 -48.17 0.95
N VAL A 5 31.88 -47.75 -0.18
CA VAL A 5 31.85 -46.34 -0.63
C VAL A 5 30.42 -45.88 -0.87
N LYS A 6 29.57 -46.71 -1.48
CA LYS A 6 28.16 -46.39 -1.74
C LYS A 6 27.36 -46.18 -0.46
N VAL A 7 27.50 -47.06 0.54
CA VAL A 7 26.75 -46.95 1.80
C VAL A 7 27.13 -45.69 2.56
N THR A 8 28.44 -45.36 2.63
CA THR A 8 28.91 -44.16 3.31
C THR A 8 28.41 -42.88 2.65
N VAL A 9 28.41 -42.82 1.31
CA VAL A 9 27.92 -41.64 0.57
C VAL A 9 26.42 -41.44 0.78
N VAL A 10 25.65 -42.53 0.71
CA VAL A 10 24.19 -42.47 0.95
C VAL A 10 23.90 -42.02 2.37
N GLU A 11 24.58 -42.57 3.39
CA GLU A 11 24.40 -42.16 4.78
C GLU A 11 24.71 -40.67 5.00
N TRP A 12 25.76 -40.16 4.35
CA TRP A 12 26.12 -38.74 4.43
C TRP A 12 25.07 -37.83 3.80
N LEU A 13 24.54 -38.19 2.64
CA LEU A 13 23.48 -37.42 1.97
C LEU A 13 22.22 -37.31 2.84
N PHE A 14 21.85 -38.38 3.57
CA PHE A 14 20.71 -38.36 4.49
C PHE A 14 20.96 -37.57 5.78
N LYS A 15 22.23 -37.30 6.13
CA LYS A 15 22.62 -36.45 7.28
C LYS A 15 22.70 -34.96 6.93
N VAL A 16 22.67 -34.61 5.64
CA VAL A 16 22.62 -33.21 5.20
C VAL A 16 21.22 -32.65 5.45
N GLN A 17 21.06 -31.94 6.56
CA GLN A 17 19.90 -31.11 6.79
C GLN A 17 20.11 -29.78 6.05
N LEU A 18 19.32 -29.55 5.01
CA LEU A 18 19.30 -28.25 4.34
C LEU A 18 18.72 -27.22 5.29
N VAL A 19 19.60 -26.41 5.88
CA VAL A 19 19.20 -25.20 6.61
C VAL A 19 18.61 -24.24 5.58
N ARG A 20 17.29 -24.14 5.57
CA ARG A 20 16.61 -23.07 4.85
C ARG A 20 16.73 -21.84 5.73
N GLU A 21 17.59 -20.91 5.33
CA GLU A 21 17.62 -19.55 5.89
C GLU A 21 16.15 -19.07 5.94
N PRO A 22 15.55 -18.85 7.13
CA PRO A 22 14.22 -18.29 7.19
C PRO A 22 14.34 -16.94 6.48
N ALA A 23 13.54 -16.75 5.44
CA ALA A 23 13.51 -15.53 4.63
C ALA A 23 13.60 -14.35 5.61
N SER A 24 14.79 -13.73 5.62
CA SER A 24 15.24 -12.74 6.59
C SER A 24 14.05 -12.08 7.25
N GLU A 25 13.81 -12.37 8.54
CA GLU A 25 12.72 -11.81 9.32
C GLU A 25 12.53 -10.34 8.93
N ALA A 26 11.53 -10.08 8.08
CA ALA A 26 11.22 -8.73 7.69
C ALA A 26 10.86 -8.04 9.00
N PRO A 27 11.54 -6.96 9.39
CA PRO A 27 11.29 -6.31 10.67
C PRO A 27 9.79 -6.06 10.74
N ALA A 28 9.15 -6.61 11.77
CA ALA A 28 7.73 -6.45 12.00
C ALA A 28 7.38 -4.99 11.77
N ALA A 29 6.59 -4.74 10.72
CA ALA A 29 6.42 -3.40 10.18
C ALA A 29 6.07 -2.43 11.32
N PRO A 30 6.84 -1.34 11.53
CA PRO A 30 6.61 -0.43 12.65
C PRO A 30 5.35 0.44 12.51
N TRP A 31 4.45 0.10 11.59
CA TRP A 31 3.19 0.82 11.43
C TRP A 31 2.11 0.19 12.31
N PRO A 32 1.50 0.95 13.24
CA PRO A 32 0.42 0.43 14.06
C PRO A 32 -0.72 -0.02 13.16
N SER A 33 -1.07 -1.30 13.30
CA SER A 33 -2.20 -1.88 12.58
C SER A 33 -3.47 -1.04 12.82
N ARG A 34 -4.37 -1.01 11.85
CA ARG A 34 -5.65 -0.28 11.98
C ARG A 34 -6.45 -0.73 13.21
N ALA A 35 -6.21 -1.93 13.71
CA ALA A 35 -6.83 -2.47 14.92
C ALA A 35 -6.42 -1.70 16.20
N SER A 36 -5.29 -0.98 16.18
CA SER A 36 -4.80 -0.19 17.32
C SER A 36 -5.28 1.27 17.29
N GLN A 37 -6.02 1.69 16.27
CA GLN A 37 -6.57 3.05 16.21
C GLN A 37 -7.84 3.08 17.06
N PRO A 38 -7.94 3.98 18.07
CA PRO A 38 -9.21 4.17 18.77
C PRO A 38 -10.27 4.55 17.75
N ALA A 39 -11.49 4.02 17.91
CA ALA A 39 -12.62 4.38 17.06
C ALA A 39 -12.70 5.92 17.03
N ARG A 40 -12.48 6.50 15.85
CA ARG A 40 -12.48 7.96 15.67
C ARG A 40 -13.73 8.52 16.32
N GLU A 41 -13.55 9.28 17.40
CA GLU A 41 -14.64 10.01 18.04
C GLU A 41 -15.21 10.97 16.98
N THR A 42 -16.46 10.73 16.59
CA THR A 42 -17.18 11.61 15.69
C THR A 42 -17.44 12.90 16.45
N HIS A 43 -16.56 13.89 16.29
CA HIS A 43 -16.82 15.22 16.81
C HIS A 43 -18.11 15.76 16.18
N PRO A 44 -19.12 16.15 16.98
CA PRO A 44 -20.28 16.84 16.45
C PRO A 44 -19.82 18.19 15.90
N VAL A 45 -19.99 18.39 14.59
CA VAL A 45 -19.78 19.68 13.94
C VAL A 45 -20.89 20.63 14.39
N HIS A 46 -20.63 21.38 15.46
CA HIS A 46 -21.47 22.52 15.81
C HIS A 46 -21.17 23.65 14.80
N ALA A 47 -22.14 23.92 13.93
CA ALA A 47 -22.04 24.95 12.91
C ALA A 47 -22.08 26.34 13.55
N THR A 48 -20.92 26.94 13.80
CA THR A 48 -20.84 28.39 13.99
C THR A 48 -20.62 29.03 12.62
N ALA A 49 -21.70 29.59 12.10
CA ALA A 49 -21.72 30.39 10.89
C ALA A 49 -21.06 31.74 11.17
N ASP A 50 -19.73 31.82 11.10
CA ASP A 50 -19.05 33.03 10.66
C ASP A 50 -17.58 32.74 10.29
N ARG A 51 -17.34 32.44 9.02
CA ARG A 51 -16.00 32.52 8.43
C ARG A 51 -16.14 33.09 7.03
N PRO A 52 -15.44 34.19 6.67
CA PRO A 52 -15.53 34.73 5.32
C PRO A 52 -14.88 33.72 4.36
N VAL A 53 -15.72 32.98 3.65
CA VAL A 53 -15.28 32.05 2.59
C VAL A 53 -14.84 32.92 1.42
N ALA A 54 -13.53 33.05 1.23
CA ALA A 54 -12.97 33.61 0.00
C ALA A 54 -13.71 32.99 -1.20
N ALA A 55 -14.39 33.83 -1.98
CA ALA A 55 -15.31 33.42 -3.03
C ALA A 55 -14.62 32.41 -3.97
N ARG A 56 -14.88 31.12 -3.72
CA ARG A 56 -14.40 30.04 -4.56
C ARG A 56 -15.12 30.22 -5.89
N ARG A 57 -14.35 30.50 -6.96
CA ARG A 57 -14.84 30.67 -8.34
C ARG A 57 -16.01 29.71 -8.61
N ALA A 58 -17.16 30.27 -8.97
CA ALA A 58 -18.43 29.56 -9.20
C ALA A 58 -18.41 28.80 -10.55
N GLY A 59 -17.37 28.00 -10.79
CA GLY A 59 -17.35 27.00 -11.86
C GLY A 59 -17.70 25.63 -11.29
N GLN A 60 -18.36 24.79 -12.09
CA GLN A 60 -18.48 23.36 -11.77
C GLN A 60 -17.08 22.80 -11.52
N LYS A 61 -16.80 22.46 -10.26
CA LYS A 61 -15.49 21.89 -9.89
C LYS A 61 -15.47 20.45 -10.35
N VAL A 62 -14.72 20.17 -11.41
CA VAL A 62 -14.46 18.79 -11.84
C VAL A 62 -13.72 18.06 -10.72
N GLY A 63 -14.32 16.99 -10.21
CA GLY A 63 -13.72 16.16 -9.18
C GLY A 63 -12.49 15.43 -9.70
N ARG A 64 -11.50 15.22 -8.83
CA ARG A 64 -10.22 14.61 -9.19
C ARG A 64 -10.39 13.23 -9.88
N ASN A 65 -11.41 12.46 -9.54
CA ASN A 65 -11.64 11.13 -10.11
C ASN A 65 -12.65 11.10 -11.28
N ASP A 66 -13.32 12.22 -11.57
CA ASP A 66 -14.33 12.29 -12.62
C ASP A 66 -13.73 12.10 -14.01
N PRO A 67 -14.53 11.71 -15.02
CA PRO A 67 -14.08 11.70 -16.40
C PRO A 67 -13.53 13.07 -16.81
N CYS A 68 -12.40 13.07 -17.51
CA CYS A 68 -11.72 14.30 -17.85
C CYS A 68 -12.47 15.05 -18.98
N PRO A 69 -12.77 16.36 -18.81
CA PRO A 69 -13.59 17.12 -19.76
C PRO A 69 -12.91 17.35 -21.12
N CYS A 70 -11.63 17.01 -21.29
CA CYS A 70 -10.92 17.09 -22.57
C CYS A 70 -11.26 15.95 -23.55
N GLY A 71 -12.21 15.07 -23.23
CA GLY A 71 -12.63 13.98 -24.11
C GLY A 71 -11.67 12.79 -24.18
N SER A 72 -10.61 12.76 -23.35
CA SER A 72 -9.61 11.68 -23.38
C SER A 72 -10.09 10.32 -22.84
N GLY A 73 -11.27 10.25 -22.24
CA GLY A 73 -11.79 9.07 -21.54
C GLY A 73 -11.06 8.71 -20.22
N LYS A 74 -10.02 9.45 -19.85
CA LYS A 74 -9.24 9.21 -18.62
C LYS A 74 -9.84 9.97 -17.43
N LYS A 75 -9.54 9.54 -16.19
CA LYS A 75 -9.89 10.31 -14.98
C LYS A 75 -9.16 11.65 -14.97
N TYR A 76 -9.78 12.72 -14.48
CA TYR A 76 -9.22 14.08 -14.45
C TYR A 76 -7.82 14.10 -13.82
N LYS A 77 -7.62 13.37 -12.71
CA LYS A 77 -6.32 13.22 -12.04
C LYS A 77 -5.22 12.56 -12.84
N LYS A 78 -5.55 11.81 -13.88
CA LYS A 78 -4.60 11.10 -14.74
C LYS A 78 -4.44 11.76 -16.11
N CYS A 79 -5.13 12.87 -16.33
CA CYS A 79 -5.12 13.58 -17.61
C CYS A 79 -4.77 15.04 -17.40
N CYS A 80 -5.74 15.96 -17.44
CA CYS A 80 -5.45 17.40 -17.41
C CYS A 80 -4.81 17.86 -16.09
N LEU A 81 -5.03 17.16 -14.97
CA LEU A 81 -4.38 17.52 -13.71
C LEU A 81 -2.88 17.17 -13.66
N LEU A 82 -2.42 16.18 -14.45
CA LEU A 82 -1.01 15.82 -14.57
C LEU A 82 -0.34 16.45 -15.79
N LYS A 83 -1.13 16.74 -16.85
CA LYS A 83 -0.66 17.31 -18.11
C LYS A 83 -0.66 18.84 -18.13
N GLY A 84 -1.31 19.49 -17.17
CA GLY A 84 -1.31 20.95 -17.03
C GLY A 84 -0.16 21.41 -16.13
N GLY A 85 1.03 21.55 -16.72
CA GLY A 85 2.08 22.45 -16.25
C GLY A 85 1.94 23.79 -16.97
#